data_AF-A0AAD2JLI5-F1
#
_entry.id   AF-A0AAD2JLI5-F1
#
_cell.length_a   1.000
_cell.length_b   1.000
_cell.length_c   1.000
_cell.angle_alpha   90.00
_cell.angle_beta   90.00
_cell.angle_gamma   90.00
#
_symmetry.space_group_name_H-M   'P 1'
#
loop_
_entity.id
_entity.type
_entity.pdbx_description
1 polymer ?
#
loop_
_entity_poly.entity_id
_entity_poly.type
_entity_poly.pdbx_seq_one_letter_code
_entity_poly.pdbx_strand_id
1 'polypeptide(L)'
;MRSHHDRLYSVSYGLGQELKQTNVSEILDNLKAPEFPTEPLLPPISENESRLELSRKEAKQNLMWIDMKSITFSGSLSEAWVQLHALNLRFWKAASTLNEDSTPEYVVQLKQDLDRFSSIVKVAFASANEGRYTMSVVIQSYELLAAVVCFCFAHREMEQKHTFFKEYIPAFDPNDLDHLVLDDKGAIDAARKVRHFLETRANRARQPFRNHEDTWSLAKHFASEQSERAKMNRQLHKGFLTASRREIEERWRDISERQDILYKLDRDLSGAKRDLVTAQARLEKIQQNYNYQLDPSYNNAVGNVNNANARVSSLKREIESLEWKPSNLTYSLPEESDAESLLFFIIMDGHVSQLAEIAHRAECLLWH
;
A
#
# COMPACT_ATOMS: atom_id res chain seq x y z
N MET A 1 -32.45 -18.75 60.51
CA MET A 1 -32.35 -20.14 60.02
C MET A 1 -30.98 -20.31 59.36
N ARG A 2 -30.12 -21.16 59.98
CA ARG A 2 -28.90 -21.85 59.48
C ARG A 2 -27.92 -21.02 58.63
N SER A 3 -26.80 -20.49 59.15
CA SER A 3 -25.59 -21.09 59.75
C SER A 3 -24.76 -21.99 58.81
N HIS A 4 -23.52 -21.58 58.57
CA HIS A 4 -22.24 -22.33 58.56
C HIS A 4 -21.24 -21.52 57.70
N HIS A 5 -20.13 -20.88 58.14
CA HIS A 5 -19.28 -21.00 59.35
C HIS A 5 -19.03 -22.46 59.76
N ASP A 6 -18.03 -23.06 59.12
CA ASP A 6 -16.88 -23.64 59.79
C ASP A 6 -16.04 -24.45 58.79
N ARG A 7 -14.72 -24.20 58.79
CA ARG A 7 -13.67 -25.24 58.69
C ARG A 7 -12.30 -24.59 58.85
N LEU A 8 -11.96 -24.35 60.11
CA LEU A 8 -10.59 -24.42 60.63
C LEU A 8 -10.51 -25.63 61.57
N TYR A 9 -9.27 -26.12 61.78
CA TYR A 9 -8.82 -27.30 62.55
C TYR A 9 -8.94 -28.64 61.81
N SER A 10 -7.98 -29.57 61.82
CA SER A 10 -6.61 -29.69 62.37
C SER A 10 -6.04 -31.05 61.88
N VAL A 11 -4.89 -31.47 62.42
CA VAL A 11 -4.17 -32.76 62.27
C VAL A 11 -3.01 -32.67 61.25
N SER A 12 -1.75 -32.36 61.59
CA SER A 12 -0.78 -32.83 62.59
C SER A 12 0.09 -34.03 62.16
N TYR A 13 1.41 -33.81 62.28
CA TYR A 13 2.53 -34.76 62.38
C TYR A 13 3.03 -35.52 61.14
N GLY A 14 4.22 -35.09 60.69
CA GLY A 14 5.16 -35.82 59.84
C GLY A 14 6.58 -35.27 60.04
N LEU A 15 7.04 -35.24 61.30
CA LEU A 15 8.40 -34.94 61.69
C LEU A 15 9.23 -36.20 61.48
N GLY A 16 10.25 -36.15 60.62
CA GLY A 16 11.16 -37.29 60.45
C GLY A 16 11.96 -37.25 59.16
N GLN A 17 12.76 -36.22 58.93
CA GLN A 17 13.97 -36.38 58.14
C GLN A 17 15.12 -35.59 58.75
N GLU A 18 16.21 -36.31 58.88
CA GLU A 18 17.40 -36.06 59.69
C GLU A 18 18.09 -34.76 59.26
N LEU A 19 18.15 -33.79 60.17
CA LEU A 19 19.16 -32.74 60.11
C LEU A 19 20.50 -33.39 60.42
N LYS A 20 21.20 -33.83 59.38
CA LYS A 20 22.65 -34.04 59.46
C LYS A 20 23.25 -32.73 59.93
N GLN A 21 23.92 -32.75 61.07
CA GLN A 21 24.75 -31.65 61.55
C GLN A 21 25.88 -31.45 60.55
N THR A 22 25.64 -30.65 59.51
CA THR A 22 26.71 -30.10 58.67
C THR A 22 27.55 -29.21 59.57
N ASN A 23 28.81 -29.59 59.68
CA ASN A 23 29.79 -28.93 60.54
C ASN A 23 29.94 -27.49 60.06
N VAL A 24 29.89 -26.51 60.97
CA VAL A 24 29.94 -25.08 60.63
C VAL A 24 31.22 -24.72 59.86
N SER A 25 32.27 -25.53 60.00
CA SER A 25 33.50 -25.44 59.21
C SER A 25 33.30 -25.66 57.70
N GLU A 26 32.42 -26.58 57.28
CA GLU A 26 32.14 -26.84 55.85
C GLU A 26 31.34 -25.72 55.19
N ILE A 27 30.55 -24.98 55.98
CA ILE A 27 29.80 -23.81 55.50
C ILE A 27 30.74 -22.61 55.33
N LEU A 28 31.74 -22.47 56.21
CA LEU A 28 32.74 -21.39 56.13
C LEU A 28 33.75 -21.59 55.00
N ASP A 29 34.12 -22.84 54.66
CA ASP A 29 35.02 -23.13 53.54
C ASP A 29 34.40 -22.83 52.16
N ASN A 30 33.06 -22.81 52.06
CA ASN A 30 32.33 -22.42 50.86
C ASN A 30 32.11 -20.90 50.70
N LEU A 31 32.50 -20.11 51.71
CA LEU A 31 32.52 -18.65 51.65
C LEU A 31 33.90 -18.14 51.21
N LYS A 32 34.41 -18.63 50.09
CA LYS A 32 35.52 -17.93 49.42
C LYS A 32 34.98 -16.60 48.90
N ALA A 33 35.65 -15.51 49.27
CA ALA A 33 35.40 -14.21 48.67
C ALA A 33 35.48 -14.36 47.13
N PRO A 34 34.53 -13.80 46.37
CA PRO A 34 34.62 -13.83 44.91
C PRO A 34 35.96 -13.22 44.51
N GLU A 35 36.71 -13.91 43.64
CA GLU A 35 37.91 -13.34 43.05
C GLU A 35 37.50 -12.05 42.34
N PHE A 36 38.00 -10.92 42.84
CA PHE A 36 37.84 -9.65 42.14
C PHE A 36 38.48 -9.81 40.75
N PRO A 37 37.82 -9.36 39.67
CA PRO A 37 38.43 -9.39 38.35
C PRO A 37 39.76 -8.66 38.42
N THR A 38 40.84 -9.37 38.11
CA THR A 38 42.18 -8.82 38.02
C THR A 38 42.12 -7.63 37.07
N GLU A 39 42.57 -6.45 37.50
CA GLU A 39 42.63 -5.28 36.63
C GLU A 39 43.30 -5.69 35.31
N PRO A 40 42.67 -5.43 34.15
CA PRO A 40 43.26 -5.77 32.88
C PRO A 40 44.63 -5.07 32.80
N LEU A 41 45.69 -5.86 32.67
CA LEU A 41 47.04 -5.35 32.46
C LEU A 41 47.01 -4.42 31.25
N LEU A 42 47.17 -3.12 31.51
CA LEU A 42 47.22 -2.10 30.48
C LEU A 42 48.31 -2.49 29.46
N PRO A 43 48.00 -2.55 28.16
CA PRO A 43 49.00 -2.82 27.15
C PRO A 43 50.07 -1.73 27.18
N PRO A 44 51.35 -2.06 26.88
CA PRO A 44 52.41 -1.06 26.81
C PRO A 44 52.04 -0.01 25.77
N ILE A 45 52.03 1.25 26.22
CA ILE A 45 51.60 2.43 25.48
C ILE A 45 52.54 2.65 24.29
N SER A 46 52.01 2.63 23.07
CA SER A 46 52.75 3.16 21.91
C SER A 46 52.78 4.69 22.00
N GLU A 47 53.97 5.30 21.90
CA GLU A 47 54.23 6.73 22.11
C GLU A 47 53.49 7.72 21.17
N ASN A 48 52.63 7.23 20.26
CA ASN A 48 52.03 8.04 19.20
C ASN A 48 50.55 8.41 19.41
N GLU A 49 49.85 7.87 20.42
CA GLU A 49 48.47 8.30 20.74
C GLU A 49 48.44 8.98 22.12
N SER A 50 47.90 10.19 22.18
CA SER A 50 47.71 10.92 23.45
C SER A 50 46.88 10.07 24.41
N ARG A 51 47.31 9.93 25.69
CA ARG A 51 46.54 9.23 26.74
C ARG A 51 45.09 9.71 26.84
N LEU A 52 44.84 10.96 26.44
CA LEU A 52 43.51 11.57 26.42
C LEU A 52 42.64 11.07 25.25
N GLU A 53 43.24 10.71 24.12
CA GLU A 53 42.54 10.14 22.97
C GLU A 53 42.26 8.66 23.17
N LEU A 54 43.22 7.92 23.73
CA LEU A 54 43.06 6.52 24.07
C LEU A 54 41.96 6.34 25.14
N SER A 55 42.01 7.12 26.22
CA SER A 55 40.95 7.12 27.25
C SER A 55 39.60 7.61 26.72
N ARG A 56 39.55 8.52 25.73
CA ARG A 56 38.29 8.87 25.05
C ARG A 56 37.77 7.76 24.17
N LYS A 57 38.63 7.04 23.44
CA LYS A 57 38.23 5.87 22.64
C LYS A 57 37.74 4.74 23.56
N GLU A 58 38.48 4.44 24.62
CA GLU A 58 38.12 3.41 25.61
C GLU A 58 36.87 3.80 26.39
N ALA A 59 36.70 5.07 26.81
CA ALA A 59 35.46 5.52 27.43
C ALA A 59 34.28 5.42 26.46
N LYS A 60 34.47 5.76 25.18
CA LYS A 60 33.42 5.56 24.17
C LYS A 60 33.06 4.09 23.98
N GLN A 61 34.05 3.21 24.00
CA GLN A 61 33.88 1.78 23.83
C GLN A 61 33.24 1.13 25.07
N ASN A 62 33.68 1.50 26.27
CA ASN A 62 33.20 0.98 27.55
C ASN A 62 31.84 1.54 27.98
N LEU A 63 31.53 2.80 27.61
CA LEU A 63 30.21 3.40 27.85
C LEU A 63 29.22 3.10 26.72
N MET A 64 29.62 2.34 25.70
CA MET A 64 28.85 2.16 24.46
C MET A 64 28.31 3.49 23.90
N TRP A 65 29.12 4.55 23.96
CA TRP A 65 28.78 5.83 23.34
C TRP A 65 28.90 5.65 21.83
N ILE A 66 27.81 5.18 21.25
CA ILE A 66 27.60 5.26 19.81
C ILE A 66 27.65 6.72 19.42
N ASP A 67 28.38 7.01 18.34
CA ASP A 67 28.36 8.34 17.76
C ASP A 67 26.91 8.67 17.39
N MET A 68 26.29 9.60 18.12
CA MET A 68 24.91 10.04 17.85
C MET A 68 24.75 10.63 16.45
N LYS A 69 25.86 10.89 15.74
CA LYS A 69 25.90 11.33 14.34
C LYS A 69 26.05 10.17 13.34
N SER A 70 26.29 8.95 13.80
CA SER A 70 26.37 7.74 12.98
C SER A 70 25.02 7.46 12.32
N ILE A 71 25.00 7.45 10.99
CA ILE A 71 23.82 7.16 10.17
C ILE A 71 23.63 5.63 10.03
N THR A 72 24.67 4.85 10.28
CA THR A 72 24.68 3.40 10.05
C THR A 72 24.34 2.64 11.33
N PHE A 73 23.15 2.06 11.37
CA PHE A 73 22.72 1.12 12.40
C PHE A 73 23.45 -0.23 12.23
N SER A 74 24.24 -0.64 13.23
CA SER A 74 25.02 -1.89 13.20
C SER A 74 24.24 -3.15 13.55
N GLY A 75 22.98 -3.02 13.98
CA GLY A 75 22.14 -4.16 14.38
C GLY A 75 22.12 -4.46 15.88
N SER A 76 22.91 -3.75 16.70
CA SER A 76 22.94 -3.99 18.15
C SER A 76 21.72 -3.38 18.87
N LEU A 77 21.23 -4.07 19.91
CA LEU A 77 20.08 -3.62 20.69
C LEU A 77 20.36 -2.30 21.44
N SER A 78 21.56 -2.13 22.00
CA SER A 78 21.97 -0.88 22.66
C SER A 78 21.97 0.30 21.68
N GLU A 79 22.40 0.08 20.43
CA GLU A 79 22.34 1.11 19.40
C GLU A 79 20.93 1.47 18.98
N ALA A 80 20.03 0.50 18.91
CA ALA A 80 18.63 0.76 18.63
C ALA A 80 18.03 1.74 19.65
N TRP A 81 18.26 1.51 20.95
CA TRP A 81 17.73 2.38 22.01
C TRP A 81 18.30 3.81 21.96
N VAL A 82 19.61 3.95 21.74
CA VAL A 82 20.25 5.27 21.65
C VAL A 82 19.70 6.05 20.44
N GLN A 83 19.56 5.38 19.29
CA GLN A 83 19.01 6.02 18.09
C GLN A 83 17.53 6.37 18.26
N LEU A 84 16.71 5.51 18.88
CA LEU A 84 15.31 5.80 19.18
C LEU A 84 15.17 7.02 20.08
N HIS A 85 16.00 7.12 21.13
CA HIS A 85 15.99 8.28 22.01
C HIS A 85 16.36 9.57 21.28
N ALA A 86 17.39 9.54 20.42
CA ALA A 86 17.78 10.70 19.62
C ALA A 86 16.68 11.13 18.63
N LEU A 87 15.99 10.18 18.01
CA LEU A 87 14.86 10.47 17.12
C LEU A 87 13.65 11.01 17.89
N ASN A 88 13.33 10.45 19.06
CA ASN A 88 12.28 10.97 19.95
C ASN A 88 12.51 12.46 20.25
N LEU A 89 13.71 12.83 20.69
CA LEU A 89 14.06 14.23 20.95
C LEU A 89 13.89 15.13 19.72
N ARG A 90 14.19 14.63 18.52
CA ARG A 90 13.95 15.36 17.27
C ARG A 90 12.46 15.58 17.03
N PHE A 91 11.62 14.57 17.19
CA PHE A 91 10.17 14.69 17.01
C PHE A 91 9.54 15.61 18.07
N TRP A 92 9.97 15.54 19.33
CA TRP A 92 9.47 16.44 20.37
C TRP A 92 9.83 17.89 20.10
N LYS A 93 11.06 18.12 19.63
CA LYS A 93 11.50 19.45 19.19
C LYS A 93 10.70 19.92 17.98
N ALA A 94 10.46 19.06 17.00
CA ALA A 94 9.62 19.38 15.84
C ALA A 94 8.19 19.74 16.26
N ALA A 95 7.59 19.01 17.20
CA ALA A 95 6.26 19.30 17.73
C ALA A 95 6.17 20.72 18.34
N SER A 96 7.27 21.20 18.95
CA SER A 96 7.31 22.55 19.53
C SER A 96 7.27 23.67 18.48
N THR A 97 7.69 23.39 17.24
CA THR A 97 7.75 24.34 16.12
C THR A 97 6.60 24.15 15.12
N LEU A 98 5.55 23.40 15.48
CA LEU A 98 4.36 23.16 14.62
C LEU A 98 3.62 24.42 14.18
N ASN A 99 3.84 25.56 14.85
CA ASN A 99 3.25 26.85 14.49
C ASN A 99 4.19 27.76 13.69
N GLU A 100 5.46 27.36 13.50
CA GLU A 100 6.48 28.14 12.79
C GLU A 100 6.62 27.68 11.35
N ASP A 101 6.81 28.58 10.38
CA ASP A 101 6.96 28.18 8.97
C ASP A 101 8.08 27.14 8.78
N SER A 102 7.74 26.01 8.14
CA SER A 102 8.69 24.94 7.81
C SER A 102 9.02 24.97 6.32
N THR A 103 10.24 24.60 5.98
CA THR A 103 10.59 24.36 4.57
C THR A 103 10.12 22.97 4.14
N PRO A 104 9.81 22.76 2.84
CA PRO A 104 9.44 21.44 2.31
C PRO A 104 10.51 20.36 2.57
N GLU A 105 11.78 20.73 2.53
CA GLU A 105 12.90 19.80 2.81
C GLU A 105 12.84 19.24 4.24
N TYR A 106 12.34 20.04 5.18
CA TYR A 106 12.18 19.63 6.57
C TYR A 106 11.13 18.53 6.73
N VAL A 107 10.02 18.60 5.98
CA VAL A 107 8.96 17.58 6.00
C VAL A 107 9.47 16.26 5.41
N VAL A 108 10.22 16.33 4.31
CA VAL A 108 10.88 15.15 3.72
C VAL A 108 11.86 14.51 4.70
N GLN A 109 12.66 15.33 5.40
CA GLN A 109 13.59 14.83 6.41
C GLN A 109 12.87 14.18 7.60
N LEU A 110 11.78 14.76 8.09
CA LEU A 110 10.96 14.18 9.15
C LEU A 110 10.37 12.83 8.74
N LYS A 111 9.93 12.67 7.49
CA LYS A 111 9.46 11.39 6.97
C LYS A 111 10.58 10.34 6.98
N GLN A 112 11.78 10.70 6.50
CA GLN A 112 12.93 9.78 6.52
C GLN A 112 13.31 9.38 7.95
N ASP A 113 13.27 10.31 8.89
CA ASP A 113 13.49 10.05 10.31
C ASP A 113 12.42 9.10 10.88
N LEU A 114 11.15 9.21 10.42
CA LEU A 114 10.05 8.35 10.84
C LEU A 114 10.17 6.92 10.26
N ASP A 115 10.62 6.78 9.02
CA ASP A 115 10.91 5.48 8.41
C ASP A 115 12.09 4.80 9.10
N ARG A 116 13.11 5.58 9.46
CA ARG A 116 14.24 5.10 10.27
C ARG A 116 13.77 4.67 11.65
N PHE A 117 12.96 5.47 12.34
CA PHE A 117 12.31 5.10 13.61
C PHE A 117 11.62 3.73 13.47
N SER A 118 10.84 3.60 12.40
CA SER A 118 10.16 2.39 11.93
C SER A 118 11.03 1.14 11.96
N SER A 119 12.11 1.23 11.20
CA SER A 119 13.06 0.14 11.07
C SER A 119 13.74 -0.23 12.40
N ILE A 120 14.10 0.76 13.21
CA ILE A 120 14.82 0.54 14.46
C ILE A 120 13.91 -0.12 15.50
N VAL A 121 12.65 0.33 15.61
CA VAL A 121 11.64 -0.29 16.49
C VAL A 121 11.49 -1.78 16.17
N LYS A 122 11.38 -2.14 14.88
CA LYS A 122 11.29 -3.54 14.44
C LYS A 122 12.50 -4.37 14.87
N VAL A 123 13.72 -3.83 14.73
CA VAL A 123 14.93 -4.55 15.13
C VAL A 123 15.05 -4.66 16.66
N ALA A 124 14.69 -3.60 17.39
CA ALA A 124 14.69 -3.61 18.85
C ALA A 124 13.76 -4.70 19.39
N PHE A 125 12.54 -4.83 18.84
CA PHE A 125 11.60 -5.89 19.22
C PHE A 125 12.04 -7.29 18.80
N ALA A 126 12.63 -7.44 17.60
CA ALA A 126 13.13 -8.73 17.15
C ALA A 126 14.29 -9.24 18.03
N SER A 127 15.11 -8.33 18.55
CA SER A 127 16.30 -8.66 19.35
C SER A 127 15.99 -8.82 20.85
N ALA A 128 14.88 -8.29 21.33
CA ALA A 128 14.46 -8.39 22.74
C ALA A 128 13.69 -9.71 22.99
N ASN A 129 14.36 -10.71 23.55
CA ASN A 129 13.76 -12.03 23.84
C ASN A 129 12.89 -12.07 25.11
N GLU A 130 13.12 -11.20 26.11
CA GLU A 130 12.52 -11.38 27.46
C GLU A 130 11.69 -10.17 27.98
N GLY A 131 11.80 -8.99 27.37
CA GLY A 131 11.13 -7.75 27.82
C GLY A 131 9.92 -7.28 27.00
N ARG A 132 9.33 -8.18 26.18
CA ARG A 132 8.46 -7.83 25.05
C ARG A 132 7.18 -7.06 25.37
N TYR A 133 6.62 -7.15 26.57
CA TYR A 133 5.24 -6.72 26.82
C TYR A 133 5.11 -5.35 27.50
N THR A 134 6.04 -4.97 28.37
CA THR A 134 5.89 -3.73 29.16
C THR A 134 6.43 -2.50 28.44
N MET A 135 7.53 -2.64 27.70
CA MET A 135 8.09 -1.54 26.91
C MET A 135 7.41 -1.39 25.54
N SER A 136 6.65 -2.38 25.07
CA SER A 136 6.06 -2.32 23.73
C SER A 136 5.06 -1.18 23.58
N VAL A 137 4.17 -1.03 24.56
CA VAL A 137 3.11 -0.02 24.54
C VAL A 137 3.68 1.40 24.54
N VAL A 138 4.74 1.64 25.32
CA VAL A 138 5.41 2.95 25.38
C VAL A 138 6.07 3.28 24.05
N ILE A 139 6.78 2.31 23.45
CA ILE A 139 7.47 2.52 22.16
C ILE A 139 6.48 2.72 21.03
N GLN A 140 5.38 1.95 21.01
CA GLN A 140 4.29 2.13 20.05
C GLN A 140 3.64 3.51 20.22
N SER A 141 3.43 3.96 21.47
CA SER A 141 2.92 5.32 21.75
C SER A 141 3.87 6.40 21.22
N TYR A 142 5.18 6.20 21.34
CA TYR A 142 6.18 7.11 20.76
C TYR A 142 6.21 7.08 19.24
N GLU A 143 6.13 5.90 18.62
CA GLU A 143 6.07 5.79 17.17
C GLU A 143 4.82 6.47 16.61
N LEU A 144 3.67 6.23 17.25
CA LEU A 144 2.41 6.86 16.88
C LEU A 144 2.53 8.39 17.01
N LEU A 145 3.03 8.89 18.13
CA LEU A 145 3.18 10.34 18.32
C LEU A 145 4.13 10.94 17.27
N ALA A 146 5.24 10.28 16.94
CA ALA A 146 6.14 10.71 15.87
C ALA A 146 5.43 10.74 14.51
N ALA A 147 4.62 9.73 14.20
CA ALA A 147 3.84 9.68 12.96
C ALA A 147 2.80 10.83 12.89
N VAL A 148 2.11 11.12 13.98
CA VAL A 148 1.14 12.24 14.03
C VAL A 148 1.86 13.59 13.93
N VAL A 149 3.05 13.75 14.50
CA VAL A 149 3.89 14.96 14.29
C VAL A 149 4.21 15.13 12.80
N CYS A 150 4.70 14.09 12.13
CA CYS A 150 4.96 14.12 10.69
C CYS A 150 3.70 14.47 9.89
N PHE A 151 2.56 13.88 10.24
CA PHE A 151 1.29 14.18 9.60
C PHE A 151 0.93 15.65 9.73
N CYS A 152 1.07 16.25 10.92
CA CYS A 152 0.73 17.65 11.13
C CYS A 152 1.57 18.59 10.27
N PHE A 153 2.87 18.30 10.11
CA PHE A 153 3.75 19.04 9.20
C PHE A 153 3.33 18.88 7.73
N ALA A 154 3.11 17.64 7.27
CA ALA A 154 2.66 17.38 5.91
C ALA A 154 1.30 18.03 5.62
N HIS A 155 0.35 17.95 6.56
CA HIS A 155 -0.96 18.56 6.44
C HIS A 155 -0.86 20.08 6.30
N ARG A 156 0.03 20.72 7.07
CA ARG A 156 0.25 22.16 6.99
C ARG A 156 0.90 22.57 5.67
N GLU A 157 1.87 21.81 5.18
CA GLU A 157 2.46 22.04 3.86
C GLU A 157 1.39 21.96 2.76
N MET A 158 0.47 21.00 2.87
CA MET A 158 -0.68 20.89 1.97
C MET A 158 -1.62 22.09 2.06
N GLU A 159 -1.88 22.63 3.26
CA GLU A 159 -2.66 23.88 3.42
C GLU A 159 -1.98 25.12 2.81
N GLN A 160 -0.64 25.15 2.81
CA GLN A 160 0.13 26.24 2.21
C GLN A 160 0.14 26.14 0.69
N LYS A 161 0.32 24.93 0.15
CA LYS A 161 0.38 24.68 -1.29
C LYS A 161 -1.00 24.71 -1.96
N HIS A 162 -2.02 24.20 -1.27
CA HIS A 162 -3.37 24.02 -1.79
C HIS A 162 -4.39 24.66 -0.86
N THR A 163 -4.90 25.84 -1.22
CA THR A 163 -5.76 26.64 -0.32
C THR A 163 -7.07 25.95 0.06
N PHE A 164 -7.64 25.11 -0.82
CA PHE A 164 -8.84 24.32 -0.54
C PHE A 164 -8.62 23.26 0.55
N PHE A 165 -7.36 22.89 0.86
CA PHE A 165 -7.06 21.91 1.90
C PHE A 165 -7.48 22.40 3.30
N LYS A 166 -7.69 23.71 3.46
CA LYS A 166 -8.21 24.35 4.68
C LYS A 166 -9.66 23.96 5.01
N GLU A 167 -10.40 23.40 4.05
CA GLU A 167 -11.78 22.93 4.27
C GLU A 167 -11.85 21.51 4.84
N TYR A 168 -10.73 20.79 4.86
CA TYR A 168 -10.65 19.39 5.28
C TYR A 168 -10.11 19.25 6.70
N ILE A 169 -10.77 18.41 7.48
CA ILE A 169 -10.34 17.98 8.81
C ILE A 169 -9.12 17.06 8.63
N PRO A 170 -8.12 17.17 9.53
CA PRO A 170 -7.12 16.13 9.75
C PRO A 170 -7.69 14.70 9.81
N ALA A 171 -6.89 13.69 9.48
CA ALA A 171 -7.31 12.28 9.57
C ALA A 171 -7.57 11.83 11.03
N PHE A 172 -6.89 12.47 11.98
CA PHE A 172 -6.84 12.06 13.39
C PHE A 172 -7.82 12.83 14.26
N ASP A 173 -8.45 12.13 15.21
CA ASP A 173 -9.20 12.77 16.28
C ASP A 173 -8.22 13.26 17.36
N PRO A 174 -8.28 14.53 17.79
CA PRO A 174 -7.42 15.02 18.87
C PRO A 174 -7.50 14.19 20.15
N ASN A 175 -8.65 13.55 20.41
CA ASN A 175 -8.87 12.74 21.61
C ASN A 175 -8.12 11.40 21.58
N ASP A 176 -7.75 10.90 20.41
CA ASP A 176 -6.98 9.64 20.28
C ASP A 176 -5.61 9.76 20.97
N LEU A 177 -5.08 10.98 21.10
CA LEU A 177 -3.80 11.26 21.76
C LEU A 177 -3.85 11.13 23.28
N ASP A 178 -5.04 11.14 23.89
CA ASP A 178 -5.19 10.99 25.35
C ASP A 178 -4.99 9.55 25.81
N HIS A 179 -5.00 8.59 24.88
CA HIS A 179 -4.79 7.17 25.15
C HIS A 179 -3.31 6.75 25.09
N LEU A 180 -2.41 7.68 24.72
CA LEU A 180 -0.97 7.39 24.63
C LEU A 180 -0.35 7.15 26.01
N VAL A 181 0.47 6.11 26.11
CA VAL A 181 1.25 5.80 27.32
C VAL A 181 2.64 6.41 27.16
N LEU A 182 2.85 7.58 27.76
CA LEU A 182 4.09 8.36 27.65
C LEU A 182 4.71 8.56 29.04
N ASP A 183 5.98 8.19 29.19
CA ASP A 183 6.75 8.39 30.43
C ASP A 183 7.71 9.60 30.37
N ASP A 184 8.05 10.09 29.18
CA ASP A 184 8.87 11.28 28.97
C ASP A 184 8.05 12.59 28.99
N LYS A 185 8.53 13.58 29.74
CA LYS A 185 7.89 14.91 29.81
C LYS A 185 7.85 15.61 28.45
N GLY A 186 8.92 15.49 27.66
CA GLY A 186 9.00 16.07 26.33
C GLY A 186 7.97 15.47 25.38
N ALA A 187 7.75 14.17 25.45
CA ALA A 187 6.69 13.47 24.71
C ALA A 187 5.29 13.94 25.12
N ILE A 188 5.01 14.09 26.42
CA ILE A 188 3.73 14.60 26.91
C ILE A 188 3.47 16.02 26.41
N ASP A 189 4.49 16.89 26.46
CA ASP A 189 4.37 18.26 25.97
C ASP A 189 4.19 18.30 24.43
N ALA A 190 4.88 17.42 23.69
CA ALA A 190 4.70 17.25 22.25
C ALA A 190 3.28 16.79 21.90
N ALA A 191 2.73 15.80 22.60
CA ALA A 191 1.36 15.33 22.42
C ALA A 191 0.34 16.46 22.61
N ARG A 192 0.52 17.31 23.63
CA ARG A 192 -0.34 18.48 23.84
C ARG A 192 -0.26 19.49 22.70
N LYS A 193 0.93 19.73 22.14
CA LYS A 193 1.11 20.65 20.99
C LYS A 193 0.44 20.12 19.74
N VAL A 194 0.62 18.83 19.46
CA VAL A 194 -0.03 18.14 18.35
C VAL A 194 -1.55 18.15 18.51
N ARG A 195 -2.06 17.82 19.70
CA ARG A 195 -3.48 17.89 20.02
C ARG A 195 -4.05 19.27 19.76
N HIS A 196 -3.39 20.32 20.24
CA HIS A 196 -3.81 21.70 19.98
C HIS A 196 -3.84 22.03 18.48
N PHE A 197 -2.84 21.57 17.72
CA PHE A 197 -2.83 21.74 16.26
C PHE A 197 -4.04 21.06 15.59
N LEU A 198 -4.42 19.85 16.03
CA LEU A 198 -5.58 19.13 15.49
C LEU A 198 -6.90 19.80 15.91
N GLU A 199 -7.04 20.22 17.17
CA GLU A 199 -8.23 20.89 17.71
C GLU A 199 -8.56 22.18 16.96
N THR A 200 -7.55 22.98 16.62
CA THR A 200 -7.75 24.21 15.82
C THR A 200 -8.32 23.94 14.43
N ARG A 201 -8.27 22.68 13.96
CA ARG A 201 -8.73 22.23 12.64
C ARG A 201 -9.89 21.24 12.70
N ALA A 202 -10.37 20.89 13.90
CA ALA A 202 -11.42 19.90 14.11
C ALA A 202 -12.80 20.36 13.61
N ASN A 203 -13.06 21.67 13.60
CA ASN A 203 -14.35 22.26 13.21
C ASN A 203 -14.56 22.42 11.69
N ARG A 204 -13.82 21.67 10.87
CA ARG A 204 -13.93 21.74 9.40
C ARG A 204 -15.00 20.79 8.88
N ALA A 205 -15.44 20.97 7.64
CA ALA A 205 -16.65 20.31 7.14
C ALA A 205 -16.43 18.92 6.56
N ARG A 206 -15.20 18.58 6.12
CA ARG A 206 -14.94 17.41 5.26
C ARG A 206 -13.83 16.51 5.79
N GLN A 207 -13.96 15.20 5.65
CA GLN A 207 -13.02 14.19 6.18
C GLN A 207 -12.49 13.28 5.05
N PRO A 208 -11.47 13.72 4.30
CA PRO A 208 -11.11 13.08 3.03
C PRO A 208 -10.43 11.72 3.19
N PHE A 209 -10.00 11.36 4.40
CA PHE A 209 -9.39 10.06 4.71
C PHE A 209 -10.36 9.09 5.41
N ARG A 210 -11.57 9.55 5.79
CA ARG A 210 -12.56 8.72 6.50
C ARG A 210 -13.80 8.41 5.66
N ASN A 211 -14.18 9.30 4.74
CA ASN A 211 -15.37 9.13 3.92
C ASN A 211 -15.02 9.17 2.43
N HIS A 212 -15.51 8.16 1.69
CA HIS A 212 -15.41 8.07 0.24
C HIS A 212 -15.88 9.34 -0.47
N GLU A 213 -17.01 9.93 -0.06
CA GLU A 213 -17.54 11.14 -0.72
C GLU A 213 -16.58 12.33 -0.59
N ASP A 214 -15.96 12.49 0.57
CA ASP A 214 -14.99 13.55 0.82
C ASP A 214 -13.66 13.28 0.14
N THR A 215 -13.23 12.01 0.04
CA THR A 215 -12.06 11.61 -0.75
C THR A 215 -12.24 11.96 -2.23
N TRP A 216 -13.42 11.68 -2.79
CA TRP A 216 -13.76 12.06 -4.15
C TRP A 216 -13.89 13.57 -4.32
N SER A 217 -14.45 14.26 -3.33
CA SER A 217 -14.50 15.72 -3.38
C SER A 217 -13.09 16.32 -3.37
N LEU A 218 -12.16 15.76 -2.60
CA LEU A 218 -10.76 16.18 -2.60
C LEU A 218 -10.14 16.01 -4.00
N ALA A 219 -10.34 14.84 -4.63
CA ALA A 219 -9.87 14.57 -5.98
C ALA A 219 -10.45 15.55 -7.01
N LYS A 220 -11.75 15.87 -6.92
CA LYS A 220 -12.41 16.86 -7.78
C LYS A 220 -11.81 18.26 -7.61
N HIS A 221 -11.56 18.68 -6.38
CA HIS A 221 -10.94 19.98 -6.12
C HIS A 221 -9.51 20.05 -6.67
N PHE A 222 -8.72 18.99 -6.48
CA PHE A 222 -7.38 18.86 -7.09
C PHE A 222 -7.41 18.90 -8.62
N ALA A 223 -8.36 18.19 -9.23
CA ALA A 223 -8.56 18.20 -10.68
C ALA A 223 -8.95 19.58 -11.20
N SER A 224 -9.75 20.34 -10.43
CA SER A 224 -10.21 21.67 -10.79
C SER A 224 -9.13 22.76 -10.66
N GLU A 225 -8.15 22.56 -9.78
CA GLU A 225 -7.09 23.52 -9.48
C GLU A 225 -6.24 23.82 -10.73
N GLN A 226 -5.77 25.05 -10.88
CA GLN A 226 -4.89 25.45 -11.99
C GLN A 226 -3.41 25.08 -11.74
N SER A 227 -3.15 23.97 -11.05
CA SER A 227 -1.79 23.49 -10.85
C SER A 227 -1.22 22.94 -12.17
N GLU A 228 0.09 23.04 -12.39
CA GLU A 228 0.76 22.46 -13.56
C GLU A 228 0.48 20.95 -13.70
N ARG A 229 0.33 20.27 -12.56
CA ARG A 229 0.01 18.84 -12.53
C ARG A 229 -1.44 18.56 -12.95
N ALA A 230 -2.40 19.39 -12.53
CA ALA A 230 -3.77 19.29 -13.02
C ALA A 230 -3.84 19.57 -14.54
N LYS A 231 -3.07 20.55 -15.05
CA LYS A 231 -2.95 20.77 -16.51
C LYS A 231 -2.40 19.55 -17.24
N MET A 232 -1.36 18.91 -16.69
CA MET A 232 -0.80 17.68 -17.24
C MET A 232 -1.83 16.54 -17.24
N ASN A 233 -2.58 16.35 -16.14
CA ASN A 233 -3.64 15.34 -16.07
C ASN A 233 -4.74 15.59 -17.11
N ARG A 234 -5.14 16.84 -17.32
CA ARG A 234 -6.11 17.21 -18.38
C ARG A 234 -5.56 16.92 -19.78
N GLN A 235 -4.27 17.17 -20.02
CA GLN A 235 -3.64 16.85 -21.30
C GLN A 235 -3.59 15.34 -21.54
N LEU A 236 -3.23 14.56 -20.51
CA LEU A 236 -3.25 13.09 -20.56
C LEU A 236 -4.66 12.58 -20.83
N HIS A 237 -5.66 13.09 -20.11
CA HIS A 237 -7.06 12.72 -20.31
C HIS A 237 -7.51 12.97 -21.76
N LYS A 238 -7.21 14.16 -22.30
CA LYS A 238 -7.47 14.49 -23.71
C LYS A 238 -6.75 13.54 -24.66
N GLY A 239 -5.48 13.21 -24.38
CA GLY A 239 -4.71 12.22 -25.14
C GLY A 239 -5.41 10.86 -25.19
N PHE A 240 -5.81 10.33 -24.03
CA PHE A 240 -6.56 9.08 -23.95
C PHE A 240 -7.89 9.14 -24.69
N LEU A 241 -8.67 10.22 -24.52
CA LEU A 241 -9.92 10.39 -25.24
C LEU A 241 -9.72 10.39 -26.76
N THR A 242 -8.68 11.07 -27.26
CA THR A 242 -8.38 11.08 -28.70
C THR A 242 -7.95 9.72 -29.23
N ALA A 243 -7.13 8.98 -28.47
CA ALA A 243 -6.72 7.64 -28.83
C ALA A 243 -7.91 6.67 -28.85
N SER A 244 -8.74 6.68 -27.81
CA SER A 244 -9.95 5.86 -27.74
C SER A 244 -10.96 6.22 -28.84
N ARG A 245 -11.16 7.51 -29.15
CA ARG A 245 -12.00 7.92 -30.29
C ARG A 245 -11.47 7.37 -31.61
N ARG A 246 -10.16 7.44 -31.84
CA ARG A 246 -9.52 6.89 -33.04
C ARG A 246 -9.73 5.38 -33.16
N GLU A 247 -9.55 4.63 -32.07
CA GLU A 247 -9.79 3.18 -32.06
C GLU A 247 -11.26 2.84 -32.34
N ILE A 248 -12.18 3.62 -31.76
CA ILE A 248 -13.62 3.49 -32.02
C ILE A 248 -13.92 3.76 -33.50
N GLU A 249 -13.38 4.84 -34.08
CA GLU A 249 -13.56 5.19 -35.50
C GLU A 249 -12.97 4.14 -36.45
N GLU A 250 -11.76 3.64 -36.16
CA GLU A 250 -11.11 2.58 -36.94
C GLU A 250 -11.96 1.31 -36.92
N ARG A 251 -12.49 0.95 -35.76
CA ARG A 251 -13.38 -0.21 -35.63
C ARG A 251 -14.72 -0.01 -36.35
N TRP A 252 -15.30 1.18 -36.32
CA TRP A 252 -16.50 1.48 -37.11
C TRP A 252 -16.24 1.37 -38.61
N ARG A 253 -15.04 1.77 -39.07
CA ARG A 253 -14.62 1.57 -40.45
C ARG A 253 -14.55 0.08 -40.80
N ASP A 254 -13.89 -0.72 -39.97
CA ASP A 254 -13.81 -2.18 -40.16
C ASP A 254 -15.21 -2.83 -40.18
N ILE A 255 -16.11 -2.40 -39.30
CA ILE A 255 -17.50 -2.88 -39.28
C ILE A 255 -18.21 -2.52 -40.59
N SER A 256 -18.06 -1.27 -41.06
CA SER A 256 -18.67 -0.81 -42.31
C SER A 256 -18.16 -1.59 -43.52
N GLU A 257 -16.84 -1.81 -43.62
CA GLU A 257 -16.24 -2.57 -44.72
C GLU A 257 -16.71 -4.03 -44.71
N ARG A 258 -16.80 -4.65 -43.53
CA ARG A 258 -17.34 -6.02 -43.40
C ARG A 258 -18.81 -6.08 -43.78
N GLN A 259 -19.61 -5.09 -43.40
CA GLN A 259 -21.02 -5.00 -43.81
C GLN A 259 -21.14 -4.91 -45.34
N ASP A 260 -20.32 -4.10 -45.99
CA ASP A 260 -20.30 -3.99 -47.46
C ASP A 260 -19.93 -5.31 -48.15
N ILE A 261 -18.97 -6.06 -47.58
CA ILE A 261 -18.60 -7.39 -48.08
C ILE A 261 -19.74 -8.38 -47.88
N LEU A 262 -20.38 -8.39 -46.70
CA LEU A 262 -21.53 -9.25 -46.41
C LEU A 262 -22.69 -8.96 -47.39
N TYR A 263 -23.01 -7.69 -47.67
CA TYR A 263 -24.02 -7.33 -48.66
C TYR A 263 -23.71 -7.88 -50.06
N LYS A 264 -22.44 -7.86 -50.48
CA LYS A 264 -22.02 -8.45 -51.76
C LYS A 264 -22.14 -9.97 -51.76
N LEU A 265 -21.67 -10.63 -50.70
CA LEU A 265 -21.74 -12.08 -50.57
C LEU A 265 -23.19 -12.58 -50.50
N ASP A 266 -24.09 -11.87 -49.83
CA ASP A 266 -25.51 -12.20 -49.79
C ASP A 266 -26.17 -12.10 -51.17
N ARG A 267 -25.78 -11.09 -51.95
CA ARG A 267 -26.24 -10.94 -53.35
C ARG A 267 -25.72 -12.10 -54.22
N ASP A 268 -24.45 -12.47 -54.08
CA ASP A 268 -23.84 -13.56 -54.82
C ASP A 268 -24.41 -14.92 -54.43
N LEU A 269 -24.67 -15.13 -53.14
CA LEU A 269 -25.34 -16.32 -52.61
C LEU A 269 -26.76 -16.43 -53.14
N SER A 270 -27.48 -15.32 -53.23
CA SER A 270 -28.81 -15.27 -53.85
C SER A 270 -28.78 -15.64 -55.33
N GLY A 271 -27.75 -15.19 -56.06
CA GLY A 271 -27.50 -15.60 -57.44
C GLY A 271 -27.19 -17.10 -57.57
N ALA A 272 -26.24 -17.60 -56.78
CA ALA A 272 -25.83 -19.01 -56.78
C ALA A 272 -26.98 -19.95 -56.41
N LYS A 273 -27.89 -19.55 -55.51
CA LYS A 273 -29.12 -20.30 -55.21
C LYS A 273 -30.06 -20.40 -56.42
N ARG A 274 -30.20 -19.33 -57.22
CA ARG A 274 -31.02 -19.38 -58.45
C ARG A 274 -30.39 -20.29 -59.51
N ASP A 275 -29.07 -20.24 -59.64
CA ASP A 275 -28.33 -21.11 -60.57
C ASP A 275 -28.47 -22.59 -60.16
N LEU A 276 -28.43 -22.88 -58.85
CA LEU A 276 -28.68 -24.21 -58.32
C LEU A 276 -30.07 -24.72 -58.70
N VAL A 277 -31.12 -23.92 -58.47
CA VAL A 277 -32.51 -24.28 -58.83
C VAL A 277 -32.63 -24.53 -60.34
N THR A 278 -31.97 -23.71 -61.16
CA THR A 278 -31.97 -23.87 -62.62
C THR A 278 -31.25 -25.15 -63.06
N ALA A 279 -30.12 -25.48 -62.43
CA ALA A 279 -29.38 -26.71 -62.68
C ALA A 279 -30.16 -27.96 -62.26
N GLN A 280 -30.87 -27.90 -61.12
CA GLN A 280 -31.75 -28.97 -60.64
C GLN A 280 -32.92 -29.21 -61.59
N ALA A 281 -33.62 -28.14 -62.04
CA ALA A 281 -34.71 -28.26 -63.00
C ALA A 281 -34.26 -28.87 -64.35
N ARG A 282 -33.03 -28.56 -64.80
CA ARG A 282 -32.44 -29.18 -66.01
C ARG A 282 -32.14 -30.67 -65.80
N LEU A 283 -31.62 -31.04 -64.64
CA LEU A 283 -31.38 -32.44 -64.29
C LEU A 283 -32.69 -33.25 -64.24
N GLU A 284 -33.73 -32.71 -63.60
CA GLU A 284 -35.07 -33.32 -63.52
C GLU A 284 -35.67 -33.55 -64.92
N LYS A 285 -35.53 -32.57 -65.83
CA LYS A 285 -36.00 -32.70 -67.22
C LYS A 285 -35.28 -33.81 -67.98
N ILE A 286 -33.98 -34.01 -67.74
CA ILE A 286 -33.21 -35.09 -68.37
C ILE A 286 -33.60 -36.45 -67.76
N GLN A 287 -33.85 -36.52 -66.45
CA GLN A 287 -34.28 -37.73 -65.75
C GLN A 287 -35.65 -38.25 -66.20
N GLN A 288 -36.50 -37.40 -66.78
CA GLN A 288 -37.79 -37.80 -67.35
C GLN A 288 -37.67 -38.60 -68.66
N ASN A 289 -36.47 -38.69 -69.27
CA ASN A 289 -36.25 -39.48 -70.49
C ASN A 289 -35.99 -40.96 -70.18
N TYR A 290 -36.59 -41.88 -70.95
CA TYR A 290 -36.61 -43.33 -70.70
C TYR A 290 -35.22 -44.01 -70.61
N ASN A 291 -34.16 -43.42 -71.19
CA ASN A 291 -32.78 -43.94 -71.17
C ASN A 291 -31.75 -42.90 -70.68
N TYR A 292 -32.13 -42.04 -69.73
CA TYR A 292 -31.32 -40.90 -69.30
C TYR A 292 -29.92 -41.24 -68.77
N GLN A 293 -29.70 -42.44 -68.22
CA GLN A 293 -28.39 -42.84 -67.66
C GLN A 293 -27.32 -43.08 -68.73
N LEU A 294 -27.74 -43.32 -69.98
CA LEU A 294 -26.85 -43.49 -71.13
C LEU A 294 -26.66 -42.19 -71.92
N ASP A 295 -27.34 -41.10 -71.53
CA ASP A 295 -27.23 -39.79 -72.16
C ASP A 295 -25.97 -39.06 -71.65
N PRO A 296 -25.00 -38.71 -72.53
CA PRO A 296 -23.83 -37.92 -72.15
C PRO A 296 -24.18 -36.59 -71.44
N SER A 297 -25.38 -36.06 -71.69
CA SER A 297 -25.90 -34.83 -71.08
C SER A 297 -26.24 -34.99 -69.60
N TYR A 298 -26.52 -36.22 -69.14
CA TYR A 298 -26.85 -36.51 -67.73
C TYR A 298 -25.65 -36.28 -66.80
N ASN A 299 -24.49 -36.83 -67.13
CA ASN A 299 -23.27 -36.65 -66.33
C ASN A 299 -22.85 -35.18 -66.26
N ASN A 300 -23.07 -34.43 -67.34
CA ASN A 300 -22.85 -32.98 -67.37
C ASN A 300 -23.83 -32.24 -66.44
N ALA A 301 -25.12 -32.59 -66.48
CA ALA A 301 -26.13 -31.99 -65.59
C ALA A 301 -25.86 -32.28 -64.10
N VAL A 302 -25.46 -33.51 -63.76
CA VAL A 302 -25.03 -33.88 -62.39
C VAL A 302 -23.81 -33.07 -61.96
N GLY A 303 -22.80 -32.95 -62.84
CA GLY A 303 -21.63 -32.10 -62.60
C GLY A 303 -22.00 -30.64 -62.34
N ASN A 304 -22.93 -30.08 -63.10
CA ASN A 304 -23.41 -28.70 -62.92
C ASN A 304 -24.13 -28.48 -61.59
N VAL A 305 -24.96 -29.43 -61.15
CA VAL A 305 -25.62 -29.38 -59.84
C VAL A 305 -24.59 -29.45 -58.71
N ASN A 306 -23.60 -30.34 -58.80
CA ASN A 306 -22.53 -30.46 -57.81
C ASN A 306 -21.70 -29.18 -57.71
N ASN A 307 -21.36 -28.58 -58.86
CA ASN A 307 -20.63 -27.31 -58.91
C ASN A 307 -21.43 -26.15 -58.32
N ALA A 308 -22.73 -26.05 -58.63
CA ALA A 308 -23.61 -25.04 -58.06
C ALA A 308 -23.79 -25.21 -56.52
N ASN A 309 -23.92 -26.45 -56.05
CA ASN A 309 -23.99 -26.76 -54.62
C ASN A 309 -22.68 -26.44 -53.88
N ALA A 310 -21.53 -26.76 -54.49
CA ALA A 310 -20.23 -26.42 -53.94
C ALA A 310 -20.07 -24.90 -53.81
N ARG A 311 -20.51 -24.13 -54.82
CA ARG A 311 -20.50 -22.66 -54.78
C ARG A 311 -21.39 -22.07 -53.68
N VAL A 312 -22.61 -22.57 -53.53
CA VAL A 312 -23.52 -22.14 -52.44
C VAL A 312 -22.91 -22.45 -51.07
N SER A 313 -22.32 -23.64 -50.91
CA SER A 313 -21.71 -24.06 -49.65
C SER A 313 -20.46 -23.23 -49.31
N SER A 314 -19.66 -22.87 -50.32
CA SER A 314 -18.50 -21.98 -50.17
C SER A 314 -18.93 -20.59 -49.69
N LEU A 315 -19.91 -19.97 -50.35
CA LEU A 315 -20.39 -18.63 -50.00
C LEU A 315 -21.03 -18.59 -48.61
N LYS A 316 -21.77 -19.64 -48.22
CA LYS A 316 -22.31 -19.74 -46.85
C LYS A 316 -21.22 -19.76 -45.79
N ARG A 317 -20.15 -20.56 -46.00
CA ARG A 317 -19.02 -20.62 -45.06
C ARG A 317 -18.29 -19.29 -44.96
N GLU A 318 -18.14 -18.59 -46.08
CA GLU A 318 -17.50 -17.28 -46.13
C GLU A 318 -18.32 -16.24 -45.35
N ILE A 319 -19.64 -16.22 -45.53
CA ILE A 319 -20.56 -15.38 -44.73
C ILE A 319 -20.47 -15.73 -43.25
N GLU A 320 -20.57 -17.01 -42.89
CA GLU A 320 -20.47 -17.46 -41.48
C GLU A 320 -19.13 -17.06 -40.84
N SER A 321 -18.03 -17.06 -41.60
CA SER A 321 -16.73 -16.62 -41.11
C SER A 321 -16.65 -15.10 -40.88
N LEU A 322 -17.41 -14.32 -41.63
CA LEU A 322 -17.43 -12.85 -41.56
C LEU A 322 -18.46 -12.33 -40.56
N GLU A 323 -19.51 -13.10 -40.27
CA GLU A 323 -20.54 -12.80 -39.25
C GLU A 323 -20.02 -12.92 -37.80
N TRP A 324 -18.71 -13.06 -37.58
CA TRP A 324 -18.12 -13.07 -36.25
C TRP A 324 -18.61 -11.89 -35.41
N LYS A 325 -19.32 -12.21 -34.31
CA LYS A 325 -19.95 -11.23 -33.45
C LYS A 325 -18.86 -10.51 -32.64
N PRO A 326 -18.58 -9.22 -32.89
CA PRO A 326 -17.62 -8.50 -32.07
C PRO A 326 -18.11 -8.53 -30.63
N SER A 327 -17.22 -8.83 -29.70
CA SER A 327 -17.49 -8.74 -28.27
C SER A 327 -18.01 -7.34 -27.94
N ASN A 328 -19.10 -7.28 -27.17
CA ASN A 328 -19.68 -6.02 -26.70
C ASN A 328 -18.60 -5.26 -25.93
N LEU A 329 -18.04 -4.20 -26.50
CA LEU A 329 -17.20 -3.28 -25.75
C LEU A 329 -18.12 -2.37 -24.95
N THR A 330 -18.36 -2.76 -23.71
CA THR A 330 -18.86 -1.86 -22.67
C THR A 330 -17.66 -1.22 -21.98
N TYR A 331 -17.01 -0.28 -22.66
CA TYR A 331 -16.22 0.74 -21.95
C TYR A 331 -17.03 2.02 -22.01
N SER A 332 -17.94 2.19 -21.06
CA SER A 332 -18.46 3.51 -20.75
C SER A 332 -17.27 4.33 -20.28
N LEU A 333 -16.78 5.26 -21.12
CA LEU A 333 -15.80 6.22 -20.64
C LEU A 333 -16.45 7.03 -19.51
N PRO A 334 -15.83 7.14 -18.32
CA PRO A 334 -16.38 7.95 -17.24
C PRO A 334 -16.55 9.41 -17.71
N GLU A 335 -17.53 10.11 -17.15
CA GLU A 335 -17.73 11.54 -17.40
C GLU A 335 -16.44 12.33 -17.09
N GLU A 336 -16.17 13.42 -17.81
CA GLU A 336 -14.88 14.14 -17.75
C GLU A 336 -14.46 14.49 -16.32
N SER A 337 -15.39 14.91 -15.46
CA SER A 337 -15.09 15.25 -14.06
C SER A 337 -14.66 14.04 -13.21
N ASP A 338 -15.24 12.87 -13.48
CA ASP A 338 -14.91 11.65 -12.74
C ASP A 338 -13.64 11.02 -13.30
N ALA A 339 -13.38 11.16 -14.60
CA ALA A 339 -12.14 10.73 -15.23
C ALA A 339 -10.93 11.52 -14.71
N GLU A 340 -11.04 12.85 -14.56
CA GLU A 340 -9.98 13.67 -13.99
C GLU A 340 -9.71 13.32 -12.50
N SER A 341 -10.77 13.01 -11.76
CA SER A 341 -10.66 12.55 -10.36
C SER A 341 -10.00 11.17 -10.26
N LEU A 342 -10.30 10.25 -11.18
CA LEU A 342 -9.64 8.95 -11.28
C LEU A 342 -8.15 9.10 -11.63
N LEU A 343 -7.82 9.98 -12.58
CA LEU A 343 -6.44 10.28 -12.93
C LEU A 343 -5.66 10.91 -11.77
N PHE A 344 -6.32 11.67 -10.90
CA PHE A 344 -5.71 12.14 -9.66
C PHE A 344 -5.27 10.99 -8.76
N PHE A 345 -6.08 9.93 -8.58
CA PHE A 345 -5.67 8.78 -7.77
C PHE A 345 -4.54 7.98 -8.41
N ILE A 346 -4.51 7.86 -9.74
CA ILE A 346 -3.46 7.14 -10.47
C ILE A 346 -2.13 7.92 -10.48
N ILE A 347 -2.19 9.24 -10.60
CA ILE A 347 -1.03 10.14 -10.78
C ILE A 347 -0.94 11.13 -9.61
N MET A 348 -1.22 10.64 -8.41
CA MET A 348 -1.34 11.43 -7.19
C MET A 348 -0.10 12.28 -6.93
N ASP A 349 -0.30 13.52 -6.47
CA ASP A 349 0.83 14.39 -6.10
C ASP A 349 1.64 13.74 -4.98
N GLY A 350 2.98 13.82 -5.08
CA GLY A 350 3.87 13.20 -4.11
C GLY A 350 3.59 13.64 -2.67
N HIS A 351 3.18 14.89 -2.47
CA HIS A 351 2.88 15.43 -1.14
C HIS A 351 1.55 14.88 -0.60
N VAL A 352 0.54 14.71 -1.47
CA VAL A 352 -0.74 14.07 -1.10
C VAL A 352 -0.51 12.59 -0.78
N SER A 353 0.28 11.90 -1.61
CA SER A 353 0.62 10.50 -1.40
C SER A 353 1.38 10.30 -0.08
N GLN A 354 2.34 11.18 0.22
CA GLN A 354 3.06 11.17 1.50
C GLN A 354 2.10 11.42 2.68
N LEU A 355 1.20 12.39 2.57
CA LEU A 355 0.21 12.67 3.61
C LEU A 355 -0.69 11.46 3.86
N ALA A 356 -1.21 10.83 2.80
CA ALA A 356 -2.06 9.65 2.89
C ALA A 356 -1.31 8.44 3.48
N GLU A 357 -0.05 8.24 3.11
CA GLU A 357 0.79 7.16 3.65
C GLU A 357 1.06 7.35 5.15
N ILE A 358 1.42 8.56 5.57
CA ILE A 358 1.63 8.87 6.99
C ILE A 358 0.31 8.74 7.77
N ALA A 359 -0.81 9.20 7.19
CA ALA A 359 -2.14 9.06 7.78
C ALA A 359 -2.48 7.58 8.02
N HIS A 360 -2.38 6.77 6.97
CA HIS A 360 -2.64 5.33 7.05
C HIS A 360 -1.73 4.63 8.05
N ARG A 361 -0.45 5.00 8.10
CA ARG A 361 0.51 4.42 9.04
C ARG A 361 0.15 4.73 10.49
N ALA A 362 -0.17 5.98 10.82
CA ALA A 362 -0.56 6.34 12.18
C ALA A 362 -1.93 5.72 12.56
N GLU A 363 -2.87 5.58 11.62
CA GLU A 363 -4.10 4.81 11.88
C GLU A 363 -3.78 3.34 12.20
N CYS A 364 -2.88 2.70 11.46
CA CYS A 364 -2.47 1.32 11.78
C CYS A 364 -1.87 1.21 13.18
N LEU A 365 -1.14 2.21 13.66
CA LEU A 365 -0.56 2.23 15.01
C LEU A 365 -1.58 2.54 16.12
N LEU A 366 -2.73 3.13 15.80
CA LEU A 366 -3.81 3.40 16.76
C LEU A 366 -4.66 2.16 17.05
N TRP A 367 -4.86 1.30 16.05
CA TRP A 367 -5.77 0.15 16.13
C TRP A 367 -5.07 -1.20 16.39
N HIS A 368 -3.73 -1.21 16.47
CA HIS A 368 -2.90 -2.38 16.77
C HIS A 368 -2.12 -2.19 18.07
#